data_AF-A0A179FSM7-F1
#
_entry.id   AF-A0A179FSM7-F1
#
_cell.length_a   1.000
_cell.length_b   1.000
_cell.length_c   1.000
_cell.angle_alpha   90.00
_cell.angle_beta   90.00
_cell.angle_gamma   90.00
#
_symmetry.space_group_name_H-M   'P 1'
#
loop_
_entity.id
_entity.type
_entity.pdbx_description
1 polymer ?
#
loop_
_entity_poly.entity_id
_entity_poly.type
_entity_poly.pdbx_seq_one_letter_code
_entity_poly.pdbx_strand_id
1 'polypeptide(L)'
;MPEHWTELSVAKRQKQQCSEDVAAIKAACKKDCGKDNVAECQQCYGKIIDRLRSRYSESEEREWFAQRRAFLHELDGLFQDAKDRKRSLKSIEARIESEKEAWYRWVLRRYPEFIAVSDRGLNQDELRSMLDDPDKSREELVKTMLEGIGKPADWPAGVDGFAEKAGAAKDNPAELKKLYIAEFFINQSTGEALANAQKYLDEYRDNDNMTLEEIIDKIVRDFQQSRSSLPQREGHQRRLDELRRAKTAFEQNKMQAKSLRGAQAGTAGPELYPLPPCSVCGKDTDSSDVLSCGLCQALVQIGGESKMTVYCSEDDHVEAQHDCEAGDKCVQLNDEDVEMGDEVSKAVVCTECLDLKQATLYCSDRCAIANIADHRQSKHGVKTAAEEAQNLVSPLPSFVDSTLAEKNPGLKISQLG
;
A
#
# COMPACT_ATOMS: atom_id res chain seq x y z
N MET A 1 -25.37 -7.27 -17.31
CA MET A 1 -26.52 -6.57 -16.68
C MET A 1 -26.80 -5.30 -17.47
N PRO A 2 -28.04 -4.77 -17.52
CA PRO A 2 -28.28 -3.46 -18.11
C PRO A 2 -27.52 -2.40 -17.32
N GLU A 3 -26.84 -1.51 -18.02
CA GLU A 3 -26.06 -0.44 -17.41
C GLU A 3 -26.96 0.72 -16.96
N HIS A 4 -26.59 1.46 -15.91
CA HIS A 4 -27.45 2.50 -15.32
C HIS A 4 -27.90 3.59 -16.32
N TRP A 5 -27.09 3.86 -17.33
CA TRP A 5 -27.42 4.78 -18.42
C TRP A 5 -28.53 4.25 -19.34
N THR A 6 -28.52 2.94 -19.60
CA THR A 6 -29.57 2.30 -20.38
C THR A 6 -30.89 2.31 -19.61
N GLU A 7 -30.87 2.05 -18.30
CA GLU A 7 -32.03 2.17 -17.41
C GLU A 7 -32.60 3.60 -17.39
N LEU A 8 -31.74 4.62 -17.33
CA LEU A 8 -32.16 6.02 -17.39
C LEU A 8 -32.82 6.39 -18.73
N SER A 9 -32.23 5.93 -19.84
CA SER A 9 -32.77 6.19 -21.19
C SER A 9 -34.15 5.58 -21.38
N VAL A 10 -34.35 4.36 -20.87
CA VAL A 10 -35.62 3.64 -20.88
C VAL A 10 -36.65 4.36 -20.04
N ALA A 11 -36.31 4.74 -18.81
CA ALA A 11 -37.21 5.45 -17.91
C ALA A 11 -37.70 6.78 -18.52
N LYS A 12 -36.82 7.49 -19.24
CA LYS A 12 -37.19 8.70 -19.99
C LYS A 12 -38.14 8.40 -21.13
N ARG A 13 -37.84 7.38 -21.95
CA ARG A 13 -38.69 6.96 -23.07
C ARG A 13 -40.09 6.55 -22.59
N GLN A 14 -40.18 5.75 -21.54
CA GLN A 14 -41.44 5.33 -20.92
C GLN A 14 -42.25 6.52 -20.40
N LYS A 15 -41.60 7.49 -19.76
CA LYS A 15 -42.25 8.73 -19.31
C LYS A 15 -42.78 9.54 -20.50
N GLN A 16 -41.99 9.69 -21.55
CA GLN A 16 -42.38 10.40 -22.76
C GLN A 16 -43.59 9.74 -23.43
N GLN A 17 -43.52 8.43 -23.65
CA GLN A 17 -44.62 7.67 -24.25
C GLN A 17 -45.91 7.77 -23.43
N CYS A 18 -45.81 7.67 -22.09
CA CYS A 18 -46.97 7.89 -21.23
C CYS A 18 -47.54 9.31 -21.36
N SER A 19 -46.69 10.34 -21.52
CA SER A 19 -47.15 11.72 -21.69
C SER A 19 -47.83 11.95 -23.04
N GLU A 20 -47.31 11.34 -24.11
CA GLU A 20 -47.88 11.38 -25.46
C GLU A 20 -49.23 10.67 -25.51
N ASP A 21 -49.35 9.49 -24.89
CA ASP A 21 -50.61 8.75 -24.80
C ASP A 21 -51.67 9.54 -24.03
N VAL A 22 -51.30 10.18 -22.92
CA VAL A 22 -52.22 11.05 -22.16
C VAL A 22 -52.64 12.26 -22.99
N ALA A 23 -51.73 12.87 -23.77
CA ALA A 23 -52.05 13.97 -24.67
C ALA A 23 -52.99 13.53 -25.80
N ALA A 24 -52.78 12.33 -26.36
CA ALA A 24 -53.65 11.74 -27.37
C ALA A 24 -55.06 11.49 -26.82
N ILE A 25 -55.19 10.99 -25.59
CA ILE A 25 -56.49 10.82 -24.92
C ILE A 25 -57.19 12.17 -24.72
N LYS A 26 -56.44 13.22 -24.33
CA LYS A 26 -56.99 14.58 -24.20
C LYS A 26 -57.50 15.14 -25.53
N ALA A 27 -56.72 14.99 -26.60
CA ALA A 27 -57.09 15.41 -27.94
C ALA A 27 -58.32 14.66 -28.46
N ALA A 28 -58.37 13.33 -28.27
CA ALA A 28 -59.52 12.50 -28.62
C ALA A 28 -60.76 12.89 -27.82
N CYS A 29 -60.64 13.20 -26.52
CA CYS A 29 -61.76 13.66 -25.71
C CYS A 29 -62.35 14.98 -26.24
N LYS A 30 -61.51 15.92 -26.66
CA LYS A 30 -61.96 17.18 -27.25
C LYS A 30 -62.67 16.96 -28.58
N LYS A 31 -62.15 16.06 -29.42
CA LYS A 31 -62.71 15.75 -30.75
C LYS A 31 -64.00 14.94 -30.69
N ASP A 32 -64.02 13.86 -29.90
CA ASP A 32 -65.06 12.84 -29.93
C ASP A 32 -66.13 13.06 -28.84
N CYS A 33 -65.76 13.67 -27.71
CA CYS A 33 -66.68 13.92 -26.60
C CYS A 33 -67.06 15.41 -26.44
N GLY A 34 -66.44 16.31 -27.21
CA GLY A 34 -66.72 17.75 -27.17
C GLY A 34 -66.35 18.46 -25.86
N LYS A 35 -65.56 17.81 -24.99
CA LYS A 35 -65.20 18.35 -23.67
C LYS A 35 -63.76 18.86 -23.69
N ASP A 36 -63.57 20.12 -23.31
CA ASP A 36 -62.23 20.72 -23.17
C ASP A 36 -61.49 20.19 -21.94
N ASN A 37 -62.22 19.88 -20.86
CA ASN A 37 -61.65 19.29 -19.66
C ASN A 37 -61.96 17.79 -19.57
N VAL A 38 -60.93 16.95 -19.66
CA VAL A 38 -61.07 15.49 -19.58
C VAL A 38 -61.64 15.03 -18.23
N ALA A 39 -61.45 15.80 -17.15
CA ALA A 39 -62.03 15.48 -15.85
C ALA A 39 -63.56 15.48 -15.84
N GLU A 40 -64.21 16.15 -16.81
CA GLU A 40 -65.66 16.16 -16.97
C GLU A 40 -66.16 14.95 -17.78
N CYS A 41 -65.26 14.22 -18.45
CA CYS A 41 -65.58 13.01 -19.20
C CYS A 41 -65.19 11.77 -18.38
N GLN A 42 -66.17 11.06 -17.81
CA GLN A 42 -65.90 9.89 -16.97
C GLN A 42 -65.16 8.77 -17.72
N GLN A 43 -65.47 8.55 -19.00
CA GLN A 43 -64.79 7.56 -19.83
C GLN A 43 -63.34 7.95 -20.12
N CYS A 44 -63.08 9.18 -20.60
CA CYS A 44 -61.73 9.62 -20.92
C CYS A 44 -60.86 9.83 -19.68
N TYR A 45 -61.46 10.26 -18.56
CA TYR A 45 -60.79 10.30 -17.26
C TYR A 45 -60.33 8.90 -16.83
N GLY A 46 -61.22 7.90 -16.90
CA GLY A 46 -60.87 6.52 -16.61
C GLY A 46 -59.71 6.01 -17.46
N LYS A 47 -59.71 6.30 -18.77
CA LYS A 47 -58.60 5.95 -19.68
C LYS A 47 -57.27 6.59 -19.29
N ILE A 48 -57.28 7.86 -18.86
CA ILE A 48 -56.06 8.52 -18.36
C ILE A 48 -55.54 7.82 -17.11
N ILE A 49 -56.43 7.52 -16.15
CA ILE A 49 -56.04 6.85 -14.90
C ILE A 49 -55.47 5.45 -15.19
N ASP A 50 -56.12 4.69 -16.06
CA ASP A 50 -55.65 3.36 -16.48
C ASP A 50 -54.28 3.46 -17.16
N ARG A 51 -54.07 4.45 -18.04
CA ARG A 51 -52.76 4.65 -18.70
C ARG A 51 -51.65 5.00 -17.71
N LEU A 52 -51.94 5.85 -16.73
CA LEU A 52 -51.00 6.22 -15.66
C LEU A 52 -50.68 5.02 -14.75
N ARG A 53 -51.67 4.17 -14.46
CA ARG A 53 -51.51 2.91 -13.72
C ARG A 53 -50.63 1.92 -14.48
N SER A 54 -50.87 1.71 -15.78
CA SER A 54 -50.08 0.81 -16.63
C SER A 54 -48.59 1.19 -16.65
N ARG A 55 -48.25 2.48 -16.56
CA ARG A 55 -46.84 2.93 -16.48
C ARG A 55 -46.06 2.31 -15.31
N TYR A 56 -46.72 1.98 -14.21
CA TYR A 56 -46.07 1.40 -13.03
C TYR A 56 -46.24 -0.12 -12.94
N SER A 57 -47.27 -0.69 -13.56
CA SER A 57 -47.62 -2.12 -13.47
C SER A 57 -47.14 -2.95 -14.65
N GLU A 58 -47.03 -2.34 -15.83
CA GLU A 58 -46.62 -2.99 -17.09
C GLU A 58 -45.19 -2.60 -17.51
N SER A 59 -44.42 -1.93 -16.64
CA SER A 59 -43.00 -1.67 -16.92
C SER A 59 -42.23 -2.99 -16.84
N GLU A 60 -41.91 -3.57 -18.00
CA GLU A 60 -41.11 -4.80 -18.12
C GLU A 60 -39.64 -4.58 -17.73
N GLU A 61 -39.21 -3.32 -17.68
CA GLU A 61 -37.83 -2.93 -17.49
C GLU A 61 -37.51 -2.55 -16.03
N ARG A 62 -36.23 -2.67 -15.65
CA ARG A 62 -35.78 -2.44 -14.28
C ARG A 62 -35.79 -0.94 -13.93
N GLU A 63 -36.88 -0.48 -13.32
CA GLU A 63 -36.99 0.88 -12.77
C GLU A 63 -36.72 0.92 -11.25
N TRP A 64 -36.57 2.13 -10.70
CA TRP A 64 -36.32 2.39 -9.26
C TRP A 64 -37.37 1.76 -8.32
N PHE A 65 -38.59 1.53 -8.82
CA PHE A 65 -39.68 0.89 -8.06
C PHE A 65 -39.81 -0.62 -8.30
N ALA A 66 -39.04 -1.23 -9.21
CA ALA A 66 -39.26 -2.62 -9.65
C ALA A 66 -39.19 -3.65 -8.49
N GLN A 67 -38.40 -3.37 -7.46
CA GLN A 67 -38.28 -4.24 -6.27
C GLN A 67 -39.26 -3.88 -5.15
N ARG A 68 -40.08 -2.82 -5.30
CA ARG A 68 -40.96 -2.28 -4.25
C ARG A 68 -42.40 -2.80 -4.41
N ARG A 69 -42.57 -4.12 -4.31
CA ARG A 69 -43.87 -4.79 -4.54
C ARG A 69 -45.00 -4.25 -3.66
N ALA A 70 -44.73 -3.95 -2.38
CA ALA A 70 -45.72 -3.38 -1.48
C ALA A 70 -46.19 -1.98 -1.92
N PHE A 71 -45.25 -1.12 -2.33
CA PHE A 71 -45.57 0.20 -2.88
C PHE A 71 -46.35 0.10 -4.19
N LEU A 72 -45.97 -0.81 -5.10
CA LEU A 72 -46.70 -1.00 -6.35
C LEU A 72 -48.14 -1.46 -6.12
N HIS A 73 -48.35 -2.37 -5.17
CA HIS A 73 -49.70 -2.81 -4.79
C HIS A 73 -50.51 -1.68 -4.12
N GLU A 74 -49.89 -0.88 -3.25
CA GLU A 74 -50.53 0.30 -2.68
C GLU A 74 -50.93 1.30 -3.78
N LEU A 75 -50.00 1.60 -4.69
CA LEU A 75 -50.19 2.53 -5.80
C LEU A 75 -51.30 2.09 -6.74
N ASP A 76 -51.43 0.79 -6.97
CA ASP A 76 -52.53 0.18 -7.73
C ASP A 76 -53.90 0.53 -7.11
N GLY A 77 -54.03 0.35 -5.79
CA GLY A 77 -55.22 0.73 -5.04
C GLY A 77 -55.49 2.24 -5.08
N LEU A 78 -54.44 3.06 -5.00
CA LEU A 78 -54.56 4.52 -5.10
C LEU A 78 -55.07 4.98 -6.47
N PHE A 79 -54.61 4.34 -7.56
CA PHE A 79 -55.13 4.62 -8.90
C PHE A 79 -56.58 4.18 -9.06
N GLN A 80 -56.97 3.06 -8.44
CA GLN A 80 -58.36 2.63 -8.46
C GLN A 80 -59.28 3.58 -7.68
N ASP A 81 -58.85 4.06 -6.51
CA ASP A 81 -59.56 5.11 -5.76
C ASP A 81 -59.66 6.43 -6.55
N ALA A 82 -58.64 6.77 -7.33
CA ALA A 82 -58.65 7.94 -8.21
C ALA A 82 -59.67 7.79 -9.34
N LYS A 83 -59.72 6.60 -9.95
CA LYS A 83 -60.71 6.25 -10.97
C LYS A 83 -62.14 6.41 -10.46
N ASP A 84 -62.36 6.02 -9.21
CA ASP A 84 -63.62 6.18 -8.47
C ASP A 84 -63.86 7.62 -7.94
N ARG A 85 -62.94 8.56 -8.19
CA ARG A 85 -62.94 9.95 -7.69
C ARG A 85 -62.91 10.09 -6.17
N LYS A 86 -62.54 9.04 -5.44
CA LYS A 86 -62.39 9.05 -3.98
C LYS A 86 -61.11 9.75 -3.54
N ARG A 87 -60.14 9.87 -4.45
CA ARG A 87 -58.80 10.40 -4.17
C ARG A 87 -58.30 11.27 -5.32
N SER A 88 -57.50 12.30 -4.99
CA SER A 88 -56.94 13.22 -5.99
C SER A 88 -55.61 12.73 -6.55
N LEU A 89 -55.33 13.03 -7.82
CA LEU A 89 -54.04 12.75 -8.44
C LEU A 89 -52.85 13.37 -7.69
N LYS A 90 -53.05 14.55 -7.07
CA LYS A 90 -52.05 15.22 -6.24
C LYS A 90 -51.58 14.36 -5.06
N SER A 91 -52.49 13.62 -4.43
CA SER A 91 -52.14 12.74 -3.31
C SER A 91 -51.34 11.51 -3.76
N ILE A 92 -51.59 11.02 -4.97
CA ILE A 92 -50.84 9.91 -5.58
C ILE A 92 -49.43 10.39 -5.92
N GLU A 93 -49.32 11.58 -6.50
CA GLU A 93 -48.03 12.22 -6.79
C GLU A 93 -47.23 12.44 -5.51
N ALA A 94 -47.83 12.98 -4.45
CA ALA A 94 -47.17 13.14 -3.15
C ALA A 94 -46.66 11.80 -2.59
N ARG A 95 -47.44 10.72 -2.72
CA ARG A 95 -47.04 9.38 -2.28
C ARG A 95 -45.87 8.82 -3.11
N ILE A 96 -45.89 9.02 -4.42
CA ILE A 96 -44.79 8.64 -5.33
C ILE A 96 -43.52 9.41 -4.97
N GLU A 97 -43.62 10.72 -4.75
CA GLU A 97 -42.46 11.56 -4.41
C GLU A 97 -41.86 11.16 -3.06
N SER A 98 -42.69 10.88 -2.05
CA SER A 98 -42.25 10.36 -0.75
C SER A 98 -41.52 9.01 -0.89
N GLU A 99 -42.04 8.09 -1.73
CA GLU A 99 -41.38 6.80 -1.96
C GLU A 99 -40.04 6.96 -2.70
N LYS A 100 -39.99 7.85 -3.70
CA LYS A 100 -38.74 8.18 -4.41
C LYS A 100 -37.69 8.75 -3.48
N GLU A 101 -38.10 9.59 -2.54
CA GLU A 101 -37.21 10.18 -1.55
C GLU A 101 -36.64 9.11 -0.60
N ALA A 102 -37.49 8.22 -0.09
CA ALA A 102 -37.06 7.07 0.70
C ALA A 102 -36.13 6.14 -0.09
N TRP A 103 -36.41 5.94 -1.39
CA TRP A 103 -35.53 5.20 -2.29
C TRP A 103 -34.18 5.87 -2.48
N TYR A 104 -34.18 7.17 -2.77
CA TYR A 104 -32.95 7.92 -2.99
C TYR A 104 -32.04 7.87 -1.76
N ARG A 105 -32.59 8.12 -0.57
CA ARG A 105 -31.84 7.98 0.69
C ARG A 105 -31.29 6.56 0.89
N TRP A 106 -32.08 5.53 0.60
CA TRP A 106 -31.62 4.15 0.73
C TRP A 106 -30.46 3.84 -0.22
N VAL A 107 -30.53 4.31 -1.49
CA VAL A 107 -29.45 4.15 -2.46
C VAL A 107 -28.18 4.83 -1.95
N LEU A 108 -28.27 6.09 -1.50
CA LEU A 108 -27.10 6.83 -1.02
C LEU A 108 -26.47 6.22 0.24
N ARG A 109 -27.27 5.60 1.12
CA ARG A 109 -26.74 4.83 2.26
C ARG A 109 -26.07 3.53 1.83
N ARG A 110 -26.61 2.87 0.80
CA ARG A 110 -26.10 1.60 0.30
C ARG A 110 -24.79 1.74 -0.47
N TYR A 111 -24.61 2.87 -1.14
CA TYR A 111 -23.44 3.17 -1.98
C TYR A 111 -22.70 4.41 -1.43
N PRO A 112 -22.04 4.33 -0.26
CA PRO A 112 -21.33 5.44 0.36
C PRO A 112 -20.15 5.97 -0.49
N GLU A 113 -19.71 5.21 -1.49
CA GLU A 113 -18.72 5.58 -2.49
C GLU A 113 -19.11 6.82 -3.30
N PHE A 114 -20.40 7.05 -3.57
CA PHE A 114 -20.86 8.29 -4.20
C PHE A 114 -20.54 9.53 -3.35
N ILE A 115 -20.38 9.34 -2.04
CA ILE A 115 -19.99 10.36 -1.05
C ILE A 115 -18.46 10.32 -0.80
N ALA A 116 -17.80 9.22 -1.13
CA ALA A 116 -16.37 9.05 -0.89
C ALA A 116 -15.48 9.69 -1.96
N VAL A 117 -15.98 9.78 -3.20
CA VAL A 117 -15.27 10.31 -4.37
C VAL A 117 -15.42 11.84 -4.51
N SER A 118 -16.26 12.48 -3.71
CA SER A 118 -16.40 13.95 -3.70
C SER A 118 -15.16 14.62 -3.08
N ASP A 119 -14.20 14.95 -3.94
CA ASP A 119 -12.91 15.60 -3.63
C ASP A 119 -13.06 17.12 -3.33
N ARG A 120 -14.30 17.64 -3.30
CA ARG A 120 -14.62 19.08 -3.19
C ARG A 120 -14.91 19.56 -1.77
N GLY A 121 -14.41 18.85 -0.75
CA GLY A 121 -14.37 19.37 0.62
C GLY A 121 -15.71 19.46 1.36
N LEU A 122 -16.78 18.80 0.87
CA LEU A 122 -17.95 18.55 1.72
C LEU A 122 -17.60 17.48 2.75
N ASN A 123 -17.82 17.79 4.03
CA ASN A 123 -17.61 16.85 5.11
C ASN A 123 -18.51 15.63 4.87
N GLN A 124 -17.92 14.44 4.73
CA GLN A 124 -18.69 13.19 4.57
C GLN A 124 -19.72 13.02 5.69
N ASP A 125 -19.40 13.55 6.88
CA ASP A 125 -20.27 13.53 8.05
C ASP A 125 -21.47 14.46 7.91
N GLU A 126 -21.36 15.59 7.20
CA GLU A 126 -22.50 16.46 6.88
C GLU A 126 -23.44 15.78 5.89
N LEU A 127 -22.89 15.16 4.85
CA LEU A 127 -23.66 14.39 3.87
C LEU A 127 -24.36 13.19 4.50
N ARG A 128 -23.70 12.47 5.42
CA ARG A 128 -24.32 11.40 6.20
C ARG A 128 -25.42 11.93 7.12
N SER A 129 -25.15 13.00 7.85
CA SER A 129 -26.13 13.64 8.75
C SER A 129 -27.41 14.05 8.00
N MET A 130 -27.28 14.62 6.80
CA MET A 130 -28.44 14.97 5.97
C MET A 130 -29.23 13.75 5.45
N LEU A 131 -28.58 12.61 5.20
CA LEU A 131 -29.31 11.39 4.81
C LEU A 131 -30.20 10.90 5.95
N ASP A 132 -29.77 11.14 7.18
CA ASP A 132 -30.50 10.76 8.39
C ASP A 132 -31.51 11.82 8.84
N ASP A 133 -31.44 13.03 8.29
CA ASP A 133 -32.43 14.10 8.48
C ASP A 133 -33.71 13.82 7.65
N PRO A 134 -34.86 13.52 8.29
CA PRO A 134 -36.12 13.27 7.61
C PRO A 134 -36.77 14.55 7.05
N ASP A 135 -36.37 15.73 7.54
CA ASP A 135 -36.99 17.01 7.15
C ASP A 135 -36.37 17.60 5.88
N LYS A 136 -35.25 17.04 5.41
CA LYS A 136 -34.63 17.44 4.14
C LYS A 136 -35.42 16.90 2.96
N SER A 137 -35.77 17.79 2.03
CA SER A 137 -36.44 17.38 0.81
C SER A 137 -35.48 16.61 -0.12
N ARG A 138 -36.03 15.73 -0.98
CA ARG A 138 -35.25 15.10 -2.06
C ARG A 138 -34.46 16.13 -2.90
N GLU A 139 -35.07 17.29 -3.19
CA GLU A 139 -34.47 18.31 -4.05
C GLU A 139 -33.21 18.91 -3.43
N GLU A 140 -33.24 19.17 -2.12
CA GLU A 140 -32.07 19.59 -1.37
C GLU A 140 -31.00 18.50 -1.34
N LEU A 141 -31.38 17.24 -1.09
CA LEU A 141 -30.45 16.11 -1.10
C LEU A 141 -29.75 15.94 -2.46
N VAL A 142 -30.51 16.00 -3.56
CA VAL A 142 -29.98 15.92 -4.92
C VAL A 142 -29.07 17.11 -5.20
N LYS A 143 -29.46 18.32 -4.80
CA LYS A 143 -28.66 19.53 -5.00
C LYS A 143 -27.31 19.42 -4.30
N THR A 144 -27.28 19.05 -3.02
CA THR A 144 -26.04 18.93 -2.26
C THR A 144 -25.17 17.78 -2.77
N MET A 145 -25.77 16.65 -3.19
CA MET A 145 -25.02 15.58 -3.84
C MET A 145 -24.37 16.04 -5.15
N LEU A 146 -25.10 16.78 -5.98
CA LEU A 146 -24.55 17.34 -7.21
C LEU A 146 -23.47 18.40 -6.95
N GLU A 147 -23.57 19.15 -5.86
CA GLU A 147 -22.52 20.07 -5.41
C GLU A 147 -21.25 19.32 -4.97
N GLY A 148 -21.41 18.19 -4.27
CA GLY A 148 -20.30 17.35 -3.83
C GLY A 148 -19.60 16.60 -4.96
N ILE A 149 -20.37 15.96 -5.85
CA ILE A 149 -19.86 15.19 -7.00
C ILE A 149 -19.34 16.13 -8.09
N GLY A 150 -19.92 17.32 -8.23
CA GLY A 150 -19.67 18.24 -9.32
C GLY A 150 -20.58 17.98 -10.52
N LYS A 151 -20.64 18.96 -11.43
CA LYS A 151 -21.44 18.91 -12.66
C LYS A 151 -20.52 19.10 -13.87
N PRO A 152 -20.73 18.36 -14.97
CA PRO A 152 -20.05 18.67 -16.23
C PRO A 152 -20.49 20.05 -16.75
N ALA A 153 -19.64 20.67 -17.58
CA ALA A 153 -19.83 22.05 -18.02
C ALA A 153 -21.14 22.27 -18.82
N ASP A 154 -21.63 21.22 -19.46
CA ASP A 154 -22.82 21.16 -20.29
C ASP A 154 -24.04 20.53 -19.58
N TRP A 155 -24.00 20.42 -18.25
CA TRP A 155 -25.12 19.93 -17.46
C TRP A 155 -26.37 20.83 -17.60
N PRO A 156 -27.60 20.26 -17.73
CA PRO A 156 -27.93 18.83 -17.80
C PRO A 156 -27.93 18.25 -19.23
N ALA A 157 -27.84 19.11 -20.26
CA ALA A 157 -28.04 18.72 -21.66
C ALA A 157 -27.04 17.68 -22.16
N GLY A 158 -25.78 17.76 -21.73
CA GLY A 158 -24.75 16.77 -22.07
C GLY A 158 -25.09 15.36 -21.61
N VAL A 159 -25.56 15.25 -20.37
CA VAL A 159 -25.96 13.98 -19.76
C VAL A 159 -27.21 13.41 -20.43
N ASP A 160 -28.13 14.28 -20.81
CA ASP A 160 -29.32 13.88 -21.56
C ASP A 160 -28.94 13.34 -22.95
N GLY A 161 -28.10 14.06 -23.70
CA GLY A 161 -27.64 13.63 -25.02
C GLY A 161 -26.79 12.36 -24.98
N PHE A 162 -26.00 12.16 -23.92
CA PHE A 162 -25.25 10.93 -23.71
C PHE A 162 -26.17 9.73 -23.44
N ALA A 163 -27.16 9.90 -22.56
CA ALA A 163 -28.13 8.85 -22.26
C ALA A 163 -28.93 8.41 -23.50
N GLU A 164 -29.25 9.34 -24.42
CA GLU A 164 -29.88 9.02 -25.69
C GLU A 164 -28.96 8.21 -26.62
N LYS A 165 -27.68 8.60 -26.75
CA LYS A 165 -26.69 7.84 -27.53
C LYS A 165 -26.49 6.43 -26.98
N ALA A 166 -26.34 6.29 -25.66
CA ALA A 166 -26.22 5.00 -25.00
C ALA A 166 -27.49 4.15 -25.20
N GLY A 167 -28.67 4.76 -25.09
CA GLY A 167 -29.95 4.10 -25.35
C GLY A 167 -30.15 3.65 -26.81
N ALA A 168 -29.54 4.35 -27.78
CA ALA A 168 -29.54 3.96 -29.19
C ALA A 168 -28.57 2.81 -29.49
N ALA A 169 -27.44 2.75 -28.79
CA ALA A 169 -26.43 1.71 -28.93
C ALA A 169 -26.67 0.47 -28.04
N LYS A 170 -27.80 0.42 -27.30
CA LYS A 170 -28.08 -0.64 -26.30
C LYS A 170 -28.01 -2.08 -26.84
N ASP A 171 -28.36 -2.26 -28.11
CA ASP A 171 -28.40 -3.57 -28.77
C ASP A 171 -27.04 -3.91 -29.45
N ASN A 172 -26.07 -3.01 -29.38
CA ASN A 172 -24.72 -3.17 -29.92
C ASN A 172 -23.64 -2.94 -28.85
N PRO A 173 -23.24 -3.99 -28.11
CA PRO A 173 -22.26 -3.89 -27.03
C PRO A 173 -20.92 -3.28 -27.45
N ALA A 174 -20.48 -3.50 -28.70
CA ALA A 174 -19.22 -2.96 -29.19
C ALA A 174 -19.28 -1.44 -29.44
N GLU A 175 -20.43 -0.92 -29.90
CA GLU A 175 -20.65 0.52 -30.03
C GLU A 175 -20.82 1.19 -28.66
N LEU A 176 -21.55 0.54 -27.76
CA LEU A 176 -21.73 0.99 -26.38
C LEU A 176 -20.38 1.12 -25.65
N LYS A 177 -19.51 0.10 -25.76
CA LYS A 177 -18.15 0.09 -25.20
C LYS A 177 -17.29 1.23 -25.75
N LYS A 178 -17.33 1.49 -27.06
CA LYS A 178 -16.62 2.63 -27.69
C LYS A 178 -17.14 3.97 -27.17
N LEU A 179 -18.45 4.10 -27.01
CA LEU A 179 -19.08 5.30 -26.49
C LEU A 179 -18.62 5.58 -25.04
N TYR A 180 -18.55 4.57 -24.19
CA TYR A 180 -18.06 4.72 -22.81
C TYR A 180 -16.58 5.08 -22.72
N ILE A 181 -15.74 4.46 -23.56
CA ILE A 181 -14.31 4.81 -23.61
C ILE A 181 -14.13 6.28 -23.98
N ALA A 182 -14.84 6.75 -25.00
CA ALA A 182 -14.74 8.13 -25.46
C ALA A 182 -15.23 9.16 -24.43
N GLU A 183 -16.24 8.82 -23.62
CA GLU A 183 -16.82 9.74 -22.65
C GLU A 183 -16.08 9.74 -21.31
N PHE A 184 -15.73 8.57 -20.78
CA PHE A 184 -15.27 8.42 -19.40
C PHE A 184 -13.77 8.27 -19.24
N PHE A 185 -13.05 7.87 -20.28
CA PHE A 185 -11.62 7.57 -20.17
C PHE A 185 -10.74 8.48 -21.02
N ILE A 186 -11.30 9.12 -22.05
CA ILE A 186 -10.56 10.00 -22.95
C ILE A 186 -10.95 11.46 -22.67
N ASN A 187 -9.94 12.32 -22.55
CA ASN A 187 -10.18 13.76 -22.48
C ASN A 187 -10.56 14.27 -23.87
N GLN A 188 -11.78 14.76 -24.04
CA GLN A 188 -12.29 15.26 -25.32
C GLN A 188 -11.48 16.44 -25.90
N SER A 189 -10.73 17.17 -25.05
CA SER A 189 -9.93 18.32 -25.48
C SER A 189 -8.54 17.93 -25.98
N THR A 190 -7.95 16.86 -25.45
CA THR A 190 -6.57 16.45 -25.76
C THR A 190 -6.49 15.14 -26.53
N GLY A 191 -7.55 14.33 -26.54
CA GLY A 191 -7.56 13.00 -27.13
C GLY A 191 -6.75 11.96 -26.36
N GLU A 192 -6.16 12.35 -25.22
CA GLU A 192 -5.36 11.48 -24.36
C GLU A 192 -6.22 10.84 -23.26
N ALA A 193 -5.76 9.71 -22.72
CA ALA A 193 -6.40 9.09 -21.58
C ALA A 193 -6.32 9.99 -20.33
N LEU A 194 -7.38 9.99 -19.52
CA LEU A 194 -7.41 10.72 -18.26
C LEU A 194 -6.31 10.23 -17.31
N ALA A 195 -5.74 11.16 -16.54
CA ALA A 195 -4.70 10.85 -15.56
C ALA A 195 -5.19 9.77 -14.58
N ASN A 196 -4.36 8.74 -14.34
CA ASN A 196 -4.68 7.55 -13.53
C ASN A 196 -5.81 6.64 -14.06
N ALA A 197 -6.37 6.92 -15.25
CA ALA A 197 -7.41 6.09 -15.86
C ALA A 197 -6.86 4.99 -16.78
N GLN A 198 -5.60 5.09 -17.21
CA GLN A 198 -4.99 4.19 -18.20
C GLN A 198 -5.12 2.70 -17.83
N LYS A 199 -4.81 2.35 -16.57
CA LYS A 199 -4.94 0.97 -16.05
C LYS A 199 -6.36 0.40 -16.27
N TYR A 200 -7.38 1.20 -15.99
CA TYR A 200 -8.77 0.80 -16.09
C TYR A 200 -9.26 0.82 -17.55
N LEU A 201 -8.73 1.73 -18.38
CA LEU A 201 -8.99 1.77 -19.82
C LEU A 201 -8.44 0.53 -20.53
N ASP A 202 -7.20 0.14 -20.22
CA ASP A 202 -6.57 -1.03 -20.82
C ASP A 202 -7.34 -2.30 -20.45
N GLU A 203 -7.69 -2.46 -19.18
CA GLU A 203 -8.49 -3.60 -18.71
C GLU A 203 -9.90 -3.64 -19.30
N TYR A 204 -10.56 -2.48 -19.40
CA TYR A 204 -11.87 -2.39 -20.03
C TYR A 204 -11.78 -2.71 -21.53
N ARG A 205 -10.72 -2.25 -22.22
CA ARG A 205 -10.49 -2.52 -23.64
C ARG A 205 -10.23 -4.00 -23.88
N ASP A 206 -9.37 -4.63 -23.08
CA ASP A 206 -8.90 -6.00 -23.26
C ASP A 206 -9.94 -7.06 -22.88
N ASN A 207 -10.95 -6.71 -22.07
CA ASN A 207 -12.01 -7.63 -21.67
C ASN A 207 -13.36 -7.25 -22.31
N ASP A 208 -13.83 -8.05 -23.25
CA ASP A 208 -15.09 -7.82 -23.96
C ASP A 208 -16.35 -8.15 -23.15
N ASN A 209 -16.21 -8.93 -22.09
CA ASN A 209 -17.34 -9.31 -21.23
C ASN A 209 -17.50 -8.38 -20.01
N MET A 210 -16.55 -7.47 -19.79
CA MET A 210 -16.55 -6.59 -18.63
C MET A 210 -17.50 -5.43 -18.85
N THR A 211 -18.36 -5.13 -17.87
CA THR A 211 -19.26 -3.95 -17.95
C THR A 211 -18.60 -2.71 -17.37
N LEU A 212 -19.12 -1.53 -17.72
CA LEU A 212 -18.61 -0.29 -17.16
C LEU A 212 -18.77 -0.26 -15.63
N GLU A 213 -19.87 -0.81 -15.09
CA GLU A 213 -20.09 -0.93 -13.64
C GLU A 213 -19.02 -1.76 -12.95
N GLU A 214 -18.55 -2.85 -13.56
CA GLU A 214 -17.51 -3.68 -12.95
C GLU A 214 -16.17 -2.94 -12.85
N ILE A 215 -15.86 -2.08 -13.82
CA ILE A 215 -14.72 -1.17 -13.78
C ILE A 215 -14.92 -0.10 -12.71
N ILE A 216 -16.11 0.50 -12.62
CA ILE A 216 -16.44 1.49 -11.57
C ILE A 216 -16.28 0.84 -10.18
N ASP A 217 -16.82 -0.35 -9.96
CA ASP A 217 -16.69 -1.11 -8.71
C ASP A 217 -15.22 -1.42 -8.40
N LYS A 218 -14.40 -1.65 -9.43
CA LYS A 218 -12.95 -1.84 -9.26
C LYS A 218 -12.26 -0.54 -8.85
N ILE A 219 -12.55 0.58 -9.50
CA ILE A 219 -12.03 1.90 -9.15
C ILE A 219 -12.38 2.23 -7.70
N VAL A 220 -13.63 1.99 -7.29
CA VAL A 220 -14.10 2.19 -5.92
C VAL A 220 -13.33 1.30 -4.93
N ARG A 221 -13.13 0.02 -5.24
CA ARG A 221 -12.34 -0.90 -4.40
C ARG A 221 -10.89 -0.47 -4.28
N ASP A 222 -10.24 -0.11 -5.38
CA ASP A 222 -8.85 0.36 -5.39
C ASP A 222 -8.73 1.67 -4.57
N PHE A 223 -9.71 2.56 -4.67
CA PHE A 223 -9.78 3.79 -3.86
C PHE A 223 -9.96 3.49 -2.37
N GLN A 224 -10.85 2.57 -2.00
CA GLN A 224 -11.05 2.14 -0.61
C GLN A 224 -9.78 1.49 -0.03
N GLN A 225 -9.12 0.62 -0.79
CA GLN A 225 -7.85 0.01 -0.39
C GLN A 225 -6.78 1.09 -0.17
N SER A 226 -6.66 2.04 -1.09
CA SER A 226 -5.71 3.15 -0.95
C SER A 226 -5.98 3.94 0.34
N ARG A 227 -7.24 4.28 0.63
CA ARG A 227 -7.64 4.98 1.86
C ARG A 227 -7.38 4.16 3.12
N SER A 228 -7.66 2.86 3.10
CA SER A 228 -7.41 1.99 4.26
C SER A 228 -5.91 1.84 4.57
N SER A 229 -5.05 1.96 3.54
CA SER A 229 -3.60 1.89 3.68
C SER A 229 -2.96 3.22 4.13
N LEU A 230 -3.66 4.35 4.02
CA LEU A 230 -3.14 5.68 4.39
C LEU A 230 -2.72 5.77 5.87
N PRO A 231 -3.53 5.35 6.86
CA PRO A 231 -3.13 5.39 8.27
C PRO A 231 -1.88 4.54 8.56
N GLN A 232 -1.74 3.40 7.89
CA GLN A 232 -0.54 2.56 8.01
C GLN A 232 0.68 3.26 7.41
N ARG A 233 0.55 3.85 6.22
CA ARG A 233 1.62 4.62 5.58
C ARG A 233 2.03 5.83 6.41
N GLU A 234 1.08 6.58 6.97
CA GLU A 234 1.37 7.68 7.89
C GLU A 234 2.05 7.19 9.17
N GLY A 235 1.61 6.06 9.73
CA GLY A 235 2.23 5.44 10.89
C GLY A 235 3.69 5.05 10.61
N HIS A 236 3.94 4.42 9.46
CA HIS A 236 5.30 4.10 9.01
C HIS A 236 6.13 5.37 8.77
N GLN A 237 5.56 6.41 8.16
CA GLN A 237 6.25 7.67 7.94
C GLN A 237 6.62 8.37 9.25
N ARG A 238 5.71 8.43 10.22
CA ARG A 238 5.98 8.97 11.56
C ARG A 238 7.10 8.19 12.25
N ARG A 239 7.08 6.85 12.17
CA ARG A 239 8.14 6.01 12.72
C ARG A 239 9.48 6.25 12.03
N LEU A 240 9.50 6.43 10.71
CA LEU A 240 10.72 6.79 9.98
C LEU A 240 11.27 8.16 10.42
N ASP A 241 10.39 9.15 10.61
CA ASP A 241 10.80 10.48 11.05
C ASP A 241 11.24 10.50 12.52
N GLU A 242 10.66 9.66 13.38
CA GLU A 242 11.15 9.39 14.73
C GLU A 242 12.53 8.72 14.71
N LEU A 243 12.74 7.69 13.90
CA LEU A 243 14.04 7.03 13.77
C LEU A 243 15.11 7.98 13.21
N ARG A 244 14.76 8.84 12.25
CA ARG A 244 15.65 9.89 11.74
C ARG A 244 16.03 10.88 12.82
N ARG A 245 15.06 11.37 13.60
CA ARG A 245 15.32 12.26 14.75
C ARG A 245 16.15 11.59 15.84
N ALA A 246 15.89 10.32 16.14
CA ALA A 246 16.68 9.56 17.11
C ALA A 246 18.12 9.36 16.61
N LYS A 247 18.31 9.05 15.32
CA LYS A 247 19.64 8.94 14.70
C LYS A 247 20.41 10.26 14.77
N THR A 248 19.78 11.39 14.40
CA THR A 248 20.45 12.69 14.48
C THR A 248 20.79 13.09 15.92
N ALA A 249 19.89 12.84 16.87
CA ALA A 249 20.16 13.08 18.29
C ALA A 249 21.29 12.19 18.82
N PHE A 250 21.35 10.92 18.40
CA PHE A 250 22.43 10.01 18.75
C PHE A 250 23.77 10.47 18.16
N GLU A 251 23.80 10.90 16.91
CA GLU A 251 25.00 11.45 16.27
C GLU A 251 25.48 12.75 16.96
N GLN A 252 24.55 13.64 17.32
CA GLN A 252 24.86 14.85 18.08
C GLN A 252 25.38 14.53 19.48
N ASN A 253 24.72 13.62 20.21
CA ASN A 253 25.18 13.15 21.52
C ASN A 253 26.54 12.45 21.44
N LYS A 254 26.79 11.67 20.38
CA LYS A 254 28.10 11.07 20.10
C LYS A 254 29.16 12.14 19.86
N MET A 255 28.85 13.21 19.12
CA MET A 255 29.76 14.35 18.91
C MET A 255 29.99 15.14 20.19
N GLN A 256 28.96 15.39 21.00
CA GLN A 256 29.09 16.06 22.31
C GLN A 256 29.87 15.20 23.30
N ALA A 257 29.62 13.89 23.36
CA ALA A 257 30.38 12.96 24.19
C ALA A 257 31.85 12.85 23.74
N LYS A 258 32.12 12.90 22.42
CA LYS A 258 33.50 13.03 21.90
C LYS A 258 34.14 14.36 22.29
N SER A 259 33.39 15.47 22.26
CA SER A 259 33.88 16.79 22.68
C SER A 259 34.16 16.85 24.18
N LEU A 260 33.28 16.27 25.00
CA LEU A 260 33.46 16.14 26.46
C LEU A 260 34.61 15.19 26.82
N ARG A 261 34.79 14.09 26.10
CA ARG A 261 35.97 13.21 26.23
C ARG A 261 37.25 13.86 25.72
N GLY A 262 37.17 14.76 24.74
CA GLY A 262 38.29 15.60 24.30
C GLY A 262 38.67 16.66 25.35
N ALA A 263 37.70 17.19 26.09
CA ALA A 263 37.93 18.12 27.20
C ALA A 263 38.39 17.44 28.51
N GLN A 264 38.17 16.12 28.65
CA GLN A 264 38.70 15.28 29.73
C GLN A 264 39.93 14.45 29.32
N ALA A 265 40.52 14.69 28.15
CA ALA A 265 41.84 14.19 27.80
C ALA A 265 42.93 15.07 28.44
N GLY A 266 42.91 15.14 29.77
CA GLY A 266 44.11 15.49 30.53
C GLY A 266 45.06 14.29 30.48
N THR A 267 46.21 14.49 29.83
CA THR A 267 47.45 13.71 29.97
C THR A 267 47.30 12.18 30.03
N ALA A 268 47.19 11.52 28.87
CA ALA A 268 47.69 10.14 28.76
C ALA A 268 49.23 10.20 28.83
N GLY A 269 49.83 9.59 29.85
CA GLY A 269 51.27 9.57 30.06
C GLY A 269 52.02 8.78 28.98
N PRO A 270 53.30 9.13 28.68
CA PRO A 270 54.11 8.40 27.72
C PRO A 270 54.78 7.23 28.43
N GLU A 271 54.13 6.07 28.47
CA GLU A 271 54.80 4.81 28.79
C GLU A 271 54.13 3.70 27.98
N LEU A 272 54.53 3.58 26.72
CA LEU A 272 54.35 2.36 25.94
C LEU A 272 55.72 1.68 25.86
N TYR A 273 55.70 0.39 26.21
CA TYR A 273 56.77 -0.61 26.24
C TYR A 273 57.86 -0.47 25.15
N PRO A 274 59.09 -1.00 25.38
CA PRO A 274 60.11 -1.07 24.34
C PRO A 274 59.58 -1.83 23.12
N LEU A 275 59.35 -1.10 22.03
CA LEU A 275 58.87 -1.67 20.78
C LEU A 275 59.96 -2.56 20.17
N PRO A 276 59.61 -3.75 19.65
CA PRO A 276 60.57 -4.56 18.90
C PRO A 276 60.97 -3.85 17.59
N PRO A 277 62.17 -4.13 17.07
CA PRO A 277 62.59 -3.60 15.78
C PRO A 277 61.66 -4.11 14.66
N CYS A 278 61.52 -3.31 13.61
CA CYS A 278 60.71 -3.65 12.45
C CYS A 278 61.10 -5.02 11.88
N SER A 279 60.13 -5.92 11.67
CA SER A 279 60.39 -7.27 11.14
C SER A 279 60.98 -7.28 9.73
N VAL A 280 60.67 -6.25 8.93
CA VAL A 280 61.11 -6.13 7.53
C VAL A 280 62.51 -5.53 7.42
N CYS A 281 62.81 -4.46 8.17
CA CYS A 281 64.08 -3.73 8.02
C CYS A 281 65.03 -3.80 9.22
N GLY A 282 64.60 -4.38 10.34
CA GLY A 282 65.41 -4.56 11.56
C GLY A 282 65.76 -3.27 12.31
N LYS A 283 65.16 -2.14 11.94
CA LYS A 283 65.40 -0.82 12.56
C LYS A 283 64.42 -0.57 13.71
N ASP A 284 64.86 0.21 14.70
CA ASP A 284 64.02 0.68 15.79
C ASP A 284 62.87 1.56 15.26
N THR A 285 61.66 1.29 15.73
CA THR A 285 60.44 1.92 15.23
C THR A 285 60.03 3.10 16.11
N ASP A 286 59.70 4.25 15.50
CA ASP A 286 59.25 5.44 16.22
C ASP A 286 57.83 5.24 16.78
N SER A 287 57.62 5.63 18.04
CA SER A 287 56.40 5.42 18.82
C SER A 287 55.14 6.10 18.26
N SER A 288 55.28 7.06 17.35
CA SER A 288 54.18 7.86 16.83
C SER A 288 53.52 7.31 15.56
N ASP A 289 54.14 6.38 14.83
CA ASP A 289 53.62 5.90 13.53
C ASP A 289 53.97 4.42 13.30
N VAL A 290 53.40 3.56 14.14
CA VAL A 290 53.67 2.10 14.17
C VAL A 290 52.53 1.34 13.52
N LEU A 291 52.83 0.53 12.51
CA LEU A 291 51.93 -0.51 12.01
C LEU A 291 52.27 -1.82 12.73
N SER A 292 51.29 -2.49 13.33
CA SER A 292 51.49 -3.77 14.02
C SER A 292 50.40 -4.78 13.64
N CYS A 293 50.74 -6.07 13.69
CA CYS A 293 49.74 -7.12 13.49
C CYS A 293 48.73 -7.11 14.64
N GLY A 294 47.45 -6.90 14.32
CA GLY A 294 46.37 -6.82 15.31
C GLY A 294 46.25 -8.07 16.19
N LEU A 295 46.51 -9.26 15.61
CA LEU A 295 46.50 -10.52 16.36
C LEU A 295 47.67 -10.63 17.34
N CYS A 296 48.91 -10.34 16.88
CA CYS A 296 50.08 -10.36 17.75
C CYS A 296 49.96 -9.33 18.89
N GLN A 297 49.40 -8.16 18.60
CA GLN A 297 49.15 -7.12 19.60
C GLN A 297 48.09 -7.56 20.62
N ALA A 298 46.98 -8.14 20.18
CA ALA A 298 45.96 -8.67 21.08
C ALA A 298 46.52 -9.77 22.01
N LEU A 299 47.36 -10.67 21.48
CA LEU A 299 47.99 -11.75 22.26
C LEU A 299 48.96 -11.24 23.32
N VAL A 300 49.76 -10.22 23.00
CA VAL A 300 50.64 -9.57 23.98
C VAL A 300 49.82 -8.90 25.09
N GLN A 301 48.68 -8.29 24.75
CA GLN A 301 47.83 -7.57 25.70
C GLN A 301 47.07 -8.45 26.68
N ILE A 302 46.71 -9.67 26.28
CA ILE A 302 46.18 -10.68 27.21
C ILE A 302 47.30 -11.35 28.05
N GLY A 303 48.56 -10.98 27.81
CA GLY A 303 49.74 -11.45 28.52
C GLY A 303 50.24 -12.81 28.04
N GLY A 304 50.06 -13.13 26.76
CA GLY A 304 50.63 -14.30 26.12
C GLY A 304 52.14 -14.17 25.91
N GLU A 305 52.82 -15.30 25.65
CA GLU A 305 54.27 -15.35 25.42
C GLU A 305 54.69 -14.88 24.00
N SER A 306 53.71 -14.66 23.12
CA SER A 306 53.92 -14.20 21.76
C SER A 306 54.54 -12.80 21.74
N LYS A 307 55.52 -12.57 20.86
CA LYS A 307 56.15 -11.25 20.69
C LYS A 307 55.30 -10.39 19.76
N MET A 308 55.24 -9.09 20.02
CA MET A 308 54.59 -8.14 19.11
C MET A 308 55.39 -8.04 17.81
N THR A 309 54.72 -8.05 16.66
CA THR A 309 55.37 -7.80 15.37
C THR A 309 54.98 -6.42 14.86
N VAL A 310 55.99 -5.64 14.50
CA VAL A 310 55.88 -4.24 14.07
C VAL A 310 56.49 -4.08 12.67
N TYR A 311 55.85 -3.26 11.84
CA TYR A 311 56.25 -2.96 10.47
C TYR A 311 56.37 -1.45 10.24
N CYS A 312 57.26 -1.07 9.32
CA CYS A 312 57.36 0.29 8.80
C CYS A 312 56.59 0.51 7.48
N SER A 313 56.04 -0.55 6.88
CA SER A 313 55.25 -0.55 5.63
C SER A 313 54.33 -1.80 5.61
N GLU A 314 53.38 -1.86 4.67
CA GLU A 314 52.51 -3.05 4.46
C GLU A 314 53.36 -4.34 4.32
N ASP A 315 52.94 -5.43 4.96
CA ASP A 315 53.67 -6.70 5.02
C ASP A 315 52.70 -7.90 5.08
N ASP A 316 53.10 -9.02 4.47
CA ASP A 316 52.32 -10.27 4.35
C ASP A 316 52.51 -11.19 5.58
N HIS A 317 52.87 -10.64 6.74
CA HIS A 317 53.18 -11.40 7.95
C HIS A 317 52.07 -12.37 8.37
N VAL A 318 50.81 -11.96 8.18
CA VAL A 318 49.65 -12.77 8.55
C VAL A 318 49.67 -14.08 7.76
N GLU A 319 50.01 -14.06 6.48
CA GLU A 319 50.10 -15.28 5.66
C GLU A 319 51.31 -16.15 6.02
N ALA A 320 52.40 -15.56 6.53
CA ALA A 320 53.64 -16.29 6.83
C ALA A 320 53.74 -16.86 8.27
N GLN A 321 52.96 -16.33 9.21
CA GLN A 321 53.08 -16.67 10.65
C GLN A 321 51.75 -17.10 11.29
N HIS A 322 50.62 -16.95 10.60
CA HIS A 322 49.30 -17.29 11.12
C HIS A 322 48.63 -18.35 10.25
N ASP A 323 49.28 -19.51 10.14
CA ASP A 323 48.75 -20.67 9.43
C ASP A 323 47.53 -21.28 10.13
N CYS A 324 46.69 -21.94 9.33
CA CYS A 324 45.58 -22.74 9.84
C CYS A 324 46.10 -24.00 10.54
N GLU A 325 45.69 -24.22 11.80
CA GLU A 325 46.09 -25.40 12.61
C GLU A 325 45.74 -26.73 11.95
N ALA A 326 44.74 -26.75 11.05
CA ALA A 326 44.34 -27.95 10.34
C ALA A 326 45.42 -28.48 9.38
N GLY A 327 46.43 -27.67 8.99
CA GLY A 327 47.51 -28.08 8.08
C GLY A 327 46.99 -28.77 6.82
N ASP A 328 47.49 -29.97 6.52
CA ASP A 328 47.08 -30.78 5.36
C ASP A 328 45.60 -31.24 5.41
N LYS A 329 44.95 -31.19 6.58
CA LYS A 329 43.52 -31.46 6.75
C LYS A 329 42.65 -30.22 6.60
N CYS A 330 43.22 -29.10 6.15
CA CYS A 330 42.45 -27.88 5.90
C CYS A 330 41.34 -28.16 4.88
N VAL A 331 40.11 -27.74 5.20
CA VAL A 331 38.95 -27.94 4.33
C VAL A 331 39.14 -27.22 2.98
N GLN A 332 39.82 -26.07 2.96
CA GLN A 332 40.14 -25.35 1.72
C GLN A 332 41.14 -26.07 0.81
N LEU A 333 41.92 -27.02 1.32
CA LEU A 333 42.84 -27.83 0.50
C LEU A 333 42.17 -29.09 -0.08
N ASN A 334 41.01 -29.50 0.45
CA ASN A 334 40.35 -30.77 0.13
C ASN A 334 38.98 -30.61 -0.56
N ASP A 335 38.42 -29.40 -0.61
CA ASP A 335 37.10 -29.10 -1.19
C ASP A 335 37.33 -28.27 -2.47
N GLU A 336 37.07 -28.83 -3.67
CA GLU A 336 37.24 -28.15 -4.98
C GLU A 336 36.14 -27.09 -5.26
N ASP A 337 35.07 -27.06 -4.43
CA ASP A 337 33.88 -26.21 -4.61
C ASP A 337 33.73 -25.16 -3.48
N VAL A 338 34.75 -24.32 -3.26
CA VAL A 338 34.61 -23.16 -2.36
C VAL A 338 34.44 -21.88 -3.19
N GLU A 339 33.25 -21.28 -3.09
CA GLU A 339 32.97 -19.94 -3.62
C GLU A 339 34.04 -18.94 -3.12
N MET A 340 34.79 -18.38 -4.07
CA MET A 340 35.68 -17.24 -3.87
C MET A 340 34.83 -15.99 -3.58
N GLY A 341 34.27 -15.92 -2.37
CA GLY A 341 33.51 -14.77 -1.89
C GLY A 341 34.43 -13.78 -1.18
N ASP A 342 34.65 -12.61 -1.79
CA ASP A 342 35.36 -11.44 -1.26
C ASP A 342 34.64 -10.75 -0.08
N GLU A 343 34.11 -11.52 0.88
CA GLU A 343 33.39 -10.96 2.03
C GLU A 343 33.92 -11.51 3.36
N VAL A 344 34.75 -10.68 3.99
CA VAL A 344 35.15 -10.66 5.41
C VAL A 344 35.77 -11.97 5.92
N SER A 345 37.06 -11.93 6.25
CA SER A 345 37.85 -13.03 6.82
C SER A 345 37.06 -13.83 7.87
N LYS A 346 36.59 -15.03 7.49
CA LYS A 346 35.82 -15.97 8.35
C LYS A 346 36.71 -16.74 9.32
N ALA A 347 37.92 -16.22 9.58
CA ALA A 347 38.87 -16.87 10.45
C ALA A 347 38.34 -16.93 11.88
N VAL A 348 38.54 -18.08 12.54
CA VAL A 348 38.09 -18.32 13.90
C VAL A 348 39.23 -18.82 14.77
N VAL A 349 39.11 -18.58 16.07
CA VAL A 349 40.11 -18.96 17.08
C VAL A 349 39.48 -19.83 18.16
N CYS A 350 40.23 -20.81 18.65
CA CYS A 350 39.79 -21.65 19.77
C CYS A 350 39.73 -20.84 21.08
N THR A 351 38.58 -20.87 21.76
CA THR A 351 38.36 -20.12 23.00
C THR A 351 39.19 -20.66 24.17
N GLU A 352 39.38 -21.98 24.25
CA GLU A 352 40.18 -22.61 25.30
C GLU A 352 41.68 -22.27 25.18
N CYS A 353 42.20 -22.16 23.96
CA CYS A 353 43.56 -21.66 23.73
C CYS A 353 43.69 -20.19 24.14
N LEU A 354 42.69 -19.36 23.86
CA LEU A 354 42.69 -17.96 24.26
C LEU A 354 42.72 -17.80 25.78
N ASP A 355 42.00 -18.65 26.52
CA ASP A 355 42.05 -18.67 27.99
C ASP A 355 43.44 -19.04 28.51
N LEU A 356 44.17 -19.89 27.78
CA LEU A 356 45.58 -20.22 28.04
C LEU A 356 46.55 -19.17 27.47
N LYS A 357 46.05 -18.05 26.95
CA LYS A 357 46.80 -16.94 26.35
C LYS A 357 47.60 -17.33 25.10
N GLN A 358 47.07 -18.29 24.34
CA GLN A 358 47.61 -18.75 23.06
C GLN A 358 46.55 -18.59 21.96
N ALA A 359 46.96 -18.37 20.71
CA ALA A 359 46.05 -18.38 19.57
C ALA A 359 46.22 -19.66 18.77
N THR A 360 45.14 -20.39 18.57
CA THR A 360 45.03 -21.44 17.55
C THR A 360 43.97 -21.04 16.55
N LEU A 361 44.37 -20.90 15.29
CA LEU A 361 43.56 -20.31 14.23
C LEU A 361 43.06 -21.36 13.24
N TYR A 362 41.85 -21.13 12.74
CA TYR A 362 41.26 -21.86 11.63
C TYR A 362 40.78 -20.87 10.57
N CYS A 363 40.97 -21.22 9.28
CA CYS A 363 40.61 -20.34 8.18
C CYS A 363 39.09 -20.09 8.04
N SER A 364 38.26 -20.99 8.59
CA SER A 364 36.78 -20.89 8.55
C SER A 364 36.13 -21.68 9.69
N ASP A 365 34.86 -21.34 9.99
CA ASP A 365 34.00 -22.13 10.90
C ASP A 365 33.95 -23.62 10.50
N ARG A 366 33.82 -23.90 9.20
CA ARG A 366 33.78 -25.29 8.68
C ARG A 366 35.08 -26.03 8.98
N CYS A 367 36.22 -25.36 8.80
CA CYS A 367 37.54 -25.93 9.10
C CYS A 367 37.72 -26.19 10.60
N ALA A 368 37.25 -25.27 11.44
CA ALA A 368 37.26 -25.46 12.88
C ALA A 368 36.38 -26.62 13.34
N ILE A 369 35.12 -26.71 12.88
CA ILE A 369 34.20 -27.79 13.27
C ILE A 369 34.78 -29.17 12.92
N ALA A 370 35.43 -29.29 11.77
CA ALA A 370 36.03 -30.55 11.32
C ALA A 370 37.26 -30.96 12.15
N ASN A 371 38.03 -30.02 12.69
CA ASN A 371 39.35 -30.28 13.26
C ASN A 371 39.47 -29.99 14.77
N ILE A 372 38.53 -29.27 15.38
CA ILE A 372 38.63 -28.83 16.78
C ILE A 372 38.58 -30.00 17.77
N ALA A 373 37.88 -31.09 17.44
CA ALA A 373 37.85 -32.28 18.29
C ALA A 373 39.25 -32.94 18.40
N ASP A 374 39.96 -33.05 17.28
CA ASP A 374 41.34 -33.57 17.23
C ASP A 374 42.31 -32.62 17.94
N HIS A 375 42.16 -31.30 17.73
CA HIS A 375 42.94 -30.28 18.42
C HIS A 375 42.73 -30.32 19.94
N ARG A 376 41.48 -30.40 20.41
CA ARG A 376 41.17 -30.45 21.83
C ARG A 376 41.66 -31.72 22.51
N GLN A 377 41.62 -32.85 21.81
CA GLN A 377 42.22 -34.09 22.30
C GLN A 377 43.75 -34.00 22.39
N SER A 378 44.42 -33.35 21.42
CA SER A 378 45.89 -33.30 21.35
C SER A 378 46.52 -32.19 22.21
N LYS A 379 45.88 -31.02 22.32
CA LYS A 379 46.42 -29.84 23.02
C LYS A 379 45.81 -29.64 24.41
N HIS A 380 44.55 -30.03 24.61
CA HIS A 380 43.86 -29.89 25.90
C HIS A 380 43.65 -31.23 26.62
N GLY A 381 43.90 -32.38 25.96
CA GLY A 381 43.76 -33.71 26.55
C GLY A 381 42.30 -34.14 26.80
N VAL A 382 41.33 -33.39 26.27
CA VAL A 382 39.89 -33.62 26.48
C VAL A 382 39.28 -34.23 25.21
N LYS A 383 38.60 -35.37 25.35
CA LYS A 383 37.81 -35.95 24.25
C LYS A 383 36.47 -35.24 24.18
N THR A 384 36.14 -34.70 23.01
CA THR A 384 34.92 -33.92 22.77
C THR A 384 34.06 -34.59 21.71
N ALA A 385 32.74 -34.61 21.92
CA ALA A 385 31.80 -35.02 20.89
C ALA A 385 31.68 -33.92 19.83
N ALA A 386 31.61 -34.29 18.54
CA ALA A 386 31.60 -33.34 17.43
C ALA A 386 30.49 -32.26 17.51
N GLU A 387 29.42 -32.51 18.25
CA GLU A 387 28.28 -31.60 18.43
C GLU A 387 28.58 -30.39 19.34
N GLU A 388 29.61 -30.45 20.20
CA GLU A 388 29.99 -29.33 21.08
C GLU A 388 30.97 -28.34 20.41
N ALA A 389 31.44 -28.66 19.20
CA ALA A 389 32.50 -27.94 18.48
C ALA A 389 32.19 -26.47 18.17
N GLN A 390 30.92 -26.12 17.93
CA GLN A 390 30.52 -24.77 17.52
C GLN A 390 30.65 -23.73 18.63
N ASN A 391 30.54 -24.14 19.90
CA ASN A 391 30.64 -23.24 21.05
C ASN A 391 32.09 -23.04 21.54
N LEU A 392 33.05 -23.71 20.91
CA LEU A 392 34.46 -23.74 21.30
C LEU A 392 35.35 -22.84 20.42
N VAL A 393 34.73 -22.11 19.49
CA VAL A 393 35.39 -21.14 18.63
C VAL A 393 34.72 -19.77 18.70
N SER A 394 35.53 -18.73 18.54
CA SER A 394 35.08 -17.36 18.42
C SER A 394 35.61 -16.72 17.15
N PRO A 395 34.85 -15.81 16.49
CA PRO A 395 35.34 -15.06 15.34
C PRO A 395 36.59 -14.25 15.69
N LEU A 396 37.65 -14.39 14.89
CA LEU A 396 38.93 -13.70 15.10
C LEU A 396 38.77 -12.16 15.12
N PRO A 397 38.00 -11.52 14.20
CA PRO A 397 37.83 -10.07 14.24
C PRO A 397 37.18 -9.58 15.53
N SER A 398 36.17 -10.31 16.03
CA SER A 398 35.48 -9.96 17.27
C SER A 398 36.41 -10.04 18.49
N PHE A 399 37.31 -11.03 18.53
CA PHE A 399 38.32 -11.14 19.59
C PHE A 399 39.34 -9.99 19.54
N VAL A 400 39.91 -9.73 18.37
CA VAL A 400 40.93 -8.70 18.18
C VAL A 400 40.36 -7.32 18.51
N ASP A 401 39.19 -6.97 17.97
CA ASP A 401 38.55 -5.67 18.19
C ASP A 401 38.18 -5.45 19.66
N SER A 402 37.61 -6.46 20.31
CA SER A 402 37.21 -6.36 21.72
C SER A 402 38.42 -6.20 22.63
N THR A 403 39.48 -6.97 22.40
CA THR A 403 40.71 -6.93 23.20
C THR A 403 41.44 -5.60 23.06
N LEU A 404 41.62 -5.14 21.81
CA LEU A 404 42.27 -3.86 21.54
C LEU A 404 41.46 -2.68 22.08
N ALA A 405 40.13 -2.71 21.96
CA ALA A 405 39.27 -1.66 22.49
C ALA A 405 39.27 -1.59 24.03
N GLU A 406 39.34 -2.72 24.72
CA GLU A 406 39.37 -2.79 26.18
C GLU A 406 40.74 -2.37 26.74
N LYS A 407 41.83 -2.85 26.14
CA LYS A 407 43.19 -2.67 26.68
C LYS A 407 43.92 -1.43 26.17
N ASN A 408 43.51 -0.85 25.04
CA ASN A 408 44.06 0.39 24.48
C ASN A 408 42.99 1.47 24.24
N PRO A 409 42.41 2.07 25.29
CA PRO A 409 41.44 3.13 25.12
C PRO A 409 42.14 4.43 24.65
N GLY A 410 42.40 4.56 23.35
CA GLY A 410 42.96 5.79 22.76
C GLY A 410 43.87 5.63 21.55
N LEU A 411 44.35 4.42 21.25
CA LEU A 411 45.16 4.17 20.06
C LEU A 411 44.24 3.90 18.86
N LYS A 412 44.31 4.76 17.84
CA LYS A 412 43.71 4.48 16.53
C LYS A 412 44.61 3.47 15.82
N ILE A 413 44.29 2.20 15.93
CA ILE A 413 44.94 1.16 15.14
C ILE A 413 44.21 1.11 13.80
N SER A 414 44.88 1.58 12.75
CA SER A 414 44.41 1.39 11.37
C SER A 414 44.58 -0.10 11.05
N GLN A 415 43.50 -0.88 11.12
CA GLN A 415 43.48 -2.22 10.56
C GLN A 415 43.48 -2.09 9.04
N LEU A 416 44.58 -2.49 8.40
CA LEU A 416 44.57 -2.81 6.97
C LEU A 416 43.82 -4.14 6.84
N GLY A 417 42.79 -4.13 5.98
CA GLY A 417 41.87 -5.23 5.76
C GLY A 417 42.48 -6.35 4.94
#